data_AF-A0A0G1N7W4-F1
#
_entry.id   AF-A0A0G1N7W4-F1
#
_cell.length_a   1.000
_cell.length_b   1.000
_cell.length_c   1.000
_cell.angle_alpha   90.00
_cell.angle_beta   90.00
_cell.angle_gamma   90.00
#
_symmetry.space_group_name_H-M   'P 1'
#
loop_
_entity.id
_entity.type
_entity.pdbx_description
1 polymer ?
#
loop_
_entity_poly.entity_id
_entity_poly.type
_entity_poly.pdbx_seq_one_letter_code
_entity_poly.pdbx_strand_id
1 'polypeptide(L)'
;MKFYKNPDFIILCVLFLVNIVWDILLYLNPDHQTIWNYLLNASYGLMFLYAGVYGVLKGSTLDSASPIRKMMFWLGVGFISWGAGLFTWTYYNLFLNIETPYPSLADILFIMAYPAIGLACSYFIKFFKPLLTPKIIRDSVLLAVLATGFSFYVFNPSLSPELGFWEKFFNLAYPVGDSIIMSMAFMMFRIGVGRMQPGFLVFLGGLSVMIVADFAFAIQTSKEVYWNGSISDLLFIISIFIINLSMIMVVSSQTTESQFIGGNIAKESEIKV
;
A
#
# COMPACT_ATOMS: atom_id res chain seq x y z
N MET A 1 17.72 -16.64 -11.23
CA MET A 1 17.00 -17.63 -10.37
C MET A 1 15.50 -17.43 -10.60
N LYS A 2 14.71 -18.48 -10.82
CA LYS A 2 13.26 -18.31 -11.09
C LYS A 2 12.56 -17.76 -9.84
N PHE A 3 11.82 -16.66 -9.99
CA PHE A 3 11.22 -15.88 -8.91
C PHE A 3 10.41 -16.71 -7.89
N TYR A 4 9.70 -17.74 -8.36
CA TYR A 4 8.89 -18.62 -7.51
C TYR A 4 9.68 -19.52 -6.54
N LYS A 5 11.01 -19.55 -6.63
CA LYS A 5 11.89 -20.22 -5.65
C LYS A 5 12.38 -19.27 -4.55
N ASN A 6 11.97 -18.01 -4.56
CA ASN A 6 12.33 -17.04 -3.53
C ASN A 6 11.58 -17.39 -2.22
N PRO A 7 12.26 -17.60 -1.08
CA PRO A 7 11.60 -17.86 0.20
C PRO A 7 10.61 -16.74 0.58
N ASP A 8 10.93 -15.48 0.24
CA ASP A 8 10.06 -14.34 0.51
C ASP A 8 8.73 -14.44 -0.24
N PHE A 9 8.73 -15.04 -1.43
CA PHE A 9 7.50 -15.29 -2.21
C PHE A 9 6.67 -16.42 -1.59
N ILE A 10 7.31 -17.48 -1.10
CA ILE A 10 6.62 -18.60 -0.44
C ILE A 10 5.94 -18.11 0.84
N ILE A 11 6.65 -17.33 1.67
CA ILE A 11 6.10 -16.72 2.89
C ILE A 11 4.88 -15.86 2.54
N LEU A 12 5.00 -15.00 1.53
CA LEU A 12 3.90 -14.15 1.08
C LEU A 12 2.68 -14.96 0.64
N CYS A 13 2.86 -16.03 -0.14
CA CYS A 13 1.77 -16.90 -0.57
C CYS A 13 1.09 -17.59 0.61
N VAL A 14 1.84 -18.06 1.61
CA VAL A 14 1.27 -18.68 2.81
C VAL A 14 0.45 -17.67 3.61
N LEU A 15 0.99 -16.48 3.87
CA LEU A 15 0.26 -15.41 4.57
C LEU A 15 -1.02 -15.03 3.84
N PHE A 16 -0.95 -14.90 2.51
CA PHE A 16 -2.11 -14.58 1.69
C PHE A 16 -3.18 -15.68 1.74
N LEU A 17 -2.79 -16.95 1.54
CA LEU A 17 -3.72 -18.08 1.57
C LEU A 17 -4.42 -18.21 2.93
N VAL A 18 -3.68 -18.02 4.04
CA VAL A 18 -4.27 -18.03 5.38
C VAL A 18 -5.34 -16.94 5.51
N ASN A 19 -5.02 -15.71 5.10
CA ASN A 19 -5.97 -14.59 5.21
C ASN A 19 -7.17 -14.74 4.29
N ILE A 20 -7.00 -15.23 3.06
CA ILE A 20 -8.12 -15.47 2.13
C ILE A 20 -9.05 -16.56 2.64
N VAL A 21 -8.50 -17.68 3.11
CA VAL A 21 -9.33 -18.76 3.66
C VAL A 21 -10.06 -18.29 4.91
N TRP A 22 -9.38 -17.55 5.78
CA TRP A 22 -9.98 -16.99 6.99
C TRP A 22 -11.12 -16.01 6.65
N ASP A 23 -10.89 -15.04 5.76
CA ASP A 23 -11.88 -14.06 5.33
C ASP A 23 -13.14 -14.73 4.73
N ILE A 24 -12.96 -15.74 3.87
CA ILE A 24 -14.06 -16.53 3.32
C ILE A 24 -14.86 -17.22 4.44
N LEU A 25 -14.18 -17.81 5.43
CA LEU A 25 -14.87 -18.46 6.56
C LEU A 25 -15.66 -17.46 7.41
N LEU A 26 -15.17 -16.24 7.58
CA LEU A 26 -15.90 -15.17 8.27
C LEU A 26 -17.12 -14.70 7.49
N TYR A 27 -17.00 -14.61 6.16
CA TYR A 27 -18.12 -14.24 5.30
C TYR A 27 -19.27 -15.25 5.35
N LEU A 28 -18.94 -16.53 5.55
CA LEU A 28 -19.92 -17.61 5.73
C LEU A 28 -20.52 -17.65 7.15
N ASN A 29 -19.91 -16.97 8.11
CA ASN A 29 -20.42 -16.90 9.48
C ASN A 29 -21.49 -15.80 9.57
N PRO A 30 -22.74 -16.12 9.99
CA PRO A 30 -23.78 -15.11 10.17
C PRO A 30 -23.46 -14.07 11.27
N ASP A 31 -22.60 -14.43 12.23
CA ASP A 31 -22.13 -13.54 13.27
C ASP A 31 -20.82 -12.85 12.82
N HIS A 32 -20.91 -11.54 12.59
CA HIS A 32 -19.81 -10.71 12.11
C HIS A 32 -19.08 -9.95 13.22
N GLN A 33 -19.44 -10.18 14.49
CA GLN A 33 -18.85 -9.52 15.66
C GLN A 33 -18.10 -10.51 16.56
N THR A 34 -17.44 -11.49 15.96
CA THR A 34 -16.67 -12.48 16.73
C THR A 34 -15.22 -12.05 16.93
N ILE A 35 -14.55 -12.68 17.90
CA ILE A 35 -13.10 -12.58 18.07
C ILE A 35 -12.31 -12.86 16.78
N TRP A 36 -12.83 -13.74 15.92
CA TRP A 36 -12.18 -14.11 14.66
C TRP A 36 -12.20 -12.99 13.62
N ASN A 37 -13.24 -12.14 13.65
CA ASN A 37 -13.33 -10.95 12.83
C ASN A 37 -12.25 -9.93 13.22
N TYR A 38 -12.11 -9.67 14.52
CA TYR A 38 -11.09 -8.73 15.01
C TYR A 38 -9.66 -9.24 14.79
N LEU A 39 -9.43 -10.55 14.97
CA LEU A 39 -8.12 -11.16 14.74
C LEU A 39 -7.71 -11.15 13.25
N LEU A 40 -8.65 -11.11 12.31
CA LEU A 40 -8.34 -10.98 10.90
C LEU A 40 -7.56 -9.67 10.62
N ASN A 41 -7.94 -8.55 11.25
CA ASN A 41 -7.23 -7.27 11.10
C ASN A 41 -5.76 -7.37 11.51
N ALA A 42 -5.48 -8.01 12.64
CA ALA A 42 -4.10 -8.28 13.05
C ALA A 42 -3.38 -9.23 12.07
N SER A 43 -4.09 -10.24 11.56
CA SER A 43 -3.54 -11.22 10.62
C SER A 43 -3.09 -10.58 9.31
N TYR A 44 -3.93 -9.79 8.63
CA TYR A 44 -3.48 -9.09 7.42
C TYR A 44 -2.61 -7.86 7.75
N GLY A 45 -2.66 -7.34 8.98
CA GLY A 45 -1.68 -6.40 9.52
C GLY A 45 -0.25 -6.96 9.51
N LEU A 46 -0.07 -8.27 9.70
CA LEU A 46 1.24 -8.93 9.51
C LEU A 46 1.72 -8.88 8.07
N MET A 47 0.82 -8.89 7.07
CA MET A 47 1.21 -8.74 5.66
C MET A 47 1.72 -7.33 5.37
N PHE A 48 1.09 -6.30 5.94
CA PHE A 48 1.57 -4.92 5.88
C PHE A 48 2.92 -4.77 6.59
N LEU A 49 3.06 -5.31 7.81
CA LEU A 49 4.32 -5.28 8.54
C LEU A 49 5.44 -6.01 7.79
N TYR A 50 5.15 -7.15 7.18
CA TYR A 50 6.10 -7.89 6.35
C TYR A 50 6.53 -7.07 5.13
N ALA A 51 5.59 -6.45 4.41
CA ALA A 51 5.89 -5.52 3.32
C ALA A 51 6.82 -4.39 3.78
N GLY A 52 6.50 -3.86 4.95
CA GLY A 52 7.22 -2.83 5.65
C GLY A 52 8.69 -3.18 5.88
N VAL A 53 8.90 -4.29 6.59
CA VAL A 53 10.23 -4.84 6.92
C VAL A 53 10.98 -5.23 5.65
N TYR A 54 10.32 -5.86 4.68
CA TYR A 54 10.91 -6.23 3.40
C TYR A 54 11.42 -4.99 2.65
N GLY A 55 10.61 -3.94 2.55
CA GLY A 55 10.96 -2.67 1.89
C GLY A 55 12.17 -2.00 2.52
N VAL A 56 12.27 -1.98 3.85
CA VAL A 56 13.43 -1.41 4.56
C VAL A 56 14.67 -2.29 4.40
N LEU A 57 14.56 -3.58 4.72
CA LEU A 57 15.72 -4.47 4.77
C LEU A 57 16.21 -4.87 3.37
N LYS A 58 15.33 -5.43 2.53
CA LYS A 58 15.70 -5.89 1.18
C LYS A 58 15.84 -4.72 0.22
N GLY A 59 15.07 -3.64 0.41
CA GLY A 59 15.29 -2.40 -0.35
C GLY A 59 16.66 -1.79 -0.08
N SER A 60 17.22 -1.95 1.12
CA SER A 60 18.55 -1.41 1.46
C SER A 60 19.71 -2.03 0.68
N THR A 61 19.53 -3.24 0.11
CA THR A 61 20.54 -3.93 -0.70
C THR A 61 20.61 -3.42 -2.13
N LEU A 62 19.66 -2.59 -2.55
CA LEU A 62 19.69 -1.91 -3.85
C LEU A 62 20.78 -0.83 -3.87
N ASP A 63 21.23 -0.46 -5.07
CA ASP A 63 22.21 0.60 -5.25
C ASP A 63 21.79 1.88 -4.51
N SER A 64 22.70 2.41 -3.70
CA SER A 64 22.52 3.64 -2.93
C SER A 64 22.18 4.86 -3.79
N ALA A 65 22.64 4.89 -5.04
CA ALA A 65 22.34 5.95 -6.01
C ALA A 65 20.95 5.78 -6.66
N SER A 66 20.37 4.57 -6.63
CA SER A 66 19.08 4.30 -7.27
C SER A 66 17.92 4.93 -6.50
N PRO A 67 17.05 5.73 -7.16
CA PRO A 67 15.80 6.19 -6.58
C PRO A 67 14.90 5.06 -6.06
N ILE A 68 15.02 3.85 -6.62
CA ILE A 68 14.23 2.67 -6.21
C ILE A 68 14.52 2.30 -4.75
N ARG A 69 15.77 2.45 -4.28
CA ARG A 69 16.10 2.20 -2.86
C ARG A 69 15.29 3.09 -1.93
N LYS A 70 15.18 4.38 -2.27
CA LYS A 70 14.39 5.35 -1.49
C LYS A 70 12.89 5.08 -1.62
N MET A 71 12.41 4.69 -2.80
CA MET A 71 11.03 4.21 -2.97
C MET A 71 10.72 3.04 -2.03
N MET A 72 11.56 2.00 -2.01
CA MET A 72 11.37 0.82 -1.15
C MET A 72 11.40 1.17 0.34
N PHE A 73 12.32 2.05 0.76
CA PHE A 73 12.39 2.53 2.14
C PHE A 73 11.10 3.24 2.56
N TRP A 74 10.60 4.17 1.74
CA TRP A 74 9.38 4.93 2.08
C TRP A 74 8.10 4.09 1.99
N LEU A 75 8.02 3.13 1.08
CA LEU A 75 6.97 2.10 1.13
C LEU A 75 7.06 1.30 2.43
N GLY A 76 8.29 0.94 2.82
CA GLY A 76 8.57 0.24 4.07
C GLY A 76 8.00 0.98 5.28
N VAL A 77 8.32 2.27 5.41
CA VAL A 77 7.81 3.14 6.48
C VAL A 77 6.28 3.23 6.45
N GLY A 78 5.69 3.42 5.27
CA GLY A 78 4.23 3.52 5.10
C GLY A 78 3.51 2.25 5.54
N PHE A 79 3.98 1.08 5.12
CA PHE A 79 3.34 -0.20 5.48
C PHE A 79 3.62 -0.65 6.92
N ILE A 80 4.74 -0.26 7.52
CA ILE A 80 4.93 -0.40 8.98
C ILE A 80 3.88 0.44 9.72
N SER A 81 3.67 1.70 9.30
CA SER A 81 2.66 2.59 9.89
C SER A 81 1.26 2.00 9.76
N TRP A 82 0.90 1.52 8.56
CA TRP A 82 -0.40 0.89 8.31
C TRP A 82 -0.60 -0.38 9.15
N GLY A 83 0.39 -1.27 9.18
CA GLY A 83 0.35 -2.47 10.01
C GLY A 83 0.19 -2.14 11.49
N ALA A 84 0.92 -1.15 12.00
CA ALA A 84 0.76 -0.66 13.37
C ALA A 84 -0.64 -0.10 13.63
N GLY A 85 -1.25 0.58 12.66
CA GLY A 85 -2.64 1.03 12.71
C GLY A 85 -3.61 -0.15 12.87
N LEU A 86 -3.44 -1.22 12.10
CA LEU A 86 -4.27 -2.43 12.20
C LEU A 86 -4.11 -3.15 13.55
N PHE A 87 -2.89 -3.25 14.08
CA PHE A 87 -2.68 -3.80 15.43
C PHE A 87 -3.31 -2.92 16.51
N THR A 88 -3.25 -1.59 16.36
CA THR A 88 -3.87 -0.65 17.29
C THR A 88 -5.40 -0.73 17.23
N TRP A 89 -5.98 -0.83 16.04
CA TRP A 89 -7.40 -1.08 15.86
C TRP A 89 -7.80 -2.39 16.54
N THR A 90 -7.10 -3.48 16.24
CA THR A 90 -7.36 -4.79 16.85
C THR A 90 -7.26 -4.73 18.38
N TYR A 91 -6.33 -3.92 18.91
CA TYR A 91 -6.19 -3.72 20.35
C TYR A 91 -7.46 -3.13 20.99
N TYR A 92 -8.07 -2.12 20.37
CA TYR A 92 -9.33 -1.54 20.83
C TYR A 92 -10.46 -2.58 20.84
N ASN A 93 -10.66 -3.31 19.74
CA ASN A 93 -11.80 -4.22 19.65
C ASN A 93 -11.61 -5.49 20.50
N LEU A 94 -10.39 -6.05 20.54
CA LEU A 94 -10.16 -7.35 21.16
C LEU A 94 -9.82 -7.27 22.64
N PHE A 95 -8.96 -6.31 23.04
CA PHE A 95 -8.46 -6.26 24.41
C PHE A 95 -9.23 -5.25 25.26
N LEU A 96 -9.65 -4.13 24.66
CA LEU A 96 -10.46 -3.14 25.36
C LEU A 96 -11.97 -3.40 25.23
N ASN A 97 -12.39 -4.28 24.31
CA ASN A 97 -13.80 -4.60 24.04
C ASN A 97 -14.66 -3.36 23.78
N ILE A 98 -14.10 -2.38 23.05
CA ILE A 98 -14.81 -1.19 22.61
C ILE A 98 -14.75 -1.07 21.09
N GLU A 99 -15.75 -0.41 20.51
CA GLU A 99 -15.62 0.12 19.16
C GLU A 99 -14.43 1.08 19.09
N THR A 100 -13.70 1.03 17.98
CA THR A 100 -12.51 1.88 17.81
C THR A 100 -12.96 3.34 17.82
N PRO A 101 -12.49 4.17 18.77
CA PRO A 101 -12.89 5.56 18.84
C PRO A 101 -12.50 6.31 17.56
N TYR A 102 -13.26 7.32 17.15
CA TYR A 102 -12.90 8.14 16.00
C TYR A 102 -12.71 9.61 16.38
N PRO A 103 -11.55 10.24 16.05
CA PRO A 103 -10.32 9.61 15.59
C PRO A 103 -9.58 8.87 16.73
N SER A 104 -8.90 7.78 16.39
CA SER A 104 -8.06 6.98 17.29
C SER A 104 -6.57 7.12 17.01
N LEU A 105 -5.75 6.47 17.83
CA LEU A 105 -4.34 6.24 17.52
C LEU A 105 -4.15 5.43 16.23
N ALA A 106 -5.09 4.55 15.86
CA ALA A 106 -5.02 3.82 14.59
C ALA A 106 -5.15 4.79 13.40
N ASP A 107 -6.05 5.77 13.47
CA ASP A 107 -6.22 6.79 12.43
C ASP A 107 -4.96 7.63 12.21
N ILE A 108 -4.27 8.01 13.29
CA ILE A 108 -2.98 8.71 13.19
C ILE A 108 -1.98 7.85 12.40
N LEU A 109 -1.91 6.56 12.70
CA LEU A 109 -0.98 5.63 12.04
C LEU A 109 -1.35 5.39 10.57
N PHE A 110 -2.63 5.34 10.22
CA PHE A 110 -3.07 5.27 8.82
C PHE A 110 -2.75 6.56 8.06
N ILE A 111 -3.07 7.73 8.61
CA ILE A 111 -2.75 9.01 7.98
C ILE A 111 -1.25 9.20 7.79
N MET A 112 -0.41 8.74 8.72
CA MET A 112 1.05 8.79 8.58
C MET A 112 1.58 7.89 7.44
N ALA A 113 0.82 6.91 6.98
CA ALA A 113 1.19 6.09 5.83
C ALA A 113 1.10 6.88 4.51
N TYR A 114 0.14 7.80 4.36
CA TYR A 114 -0.04 8.60 3.14
C TYR A 114 1.19 9.40 2.72
N PRO A 115 1.83 10.24 3.56
CA PRO A 115 3.03 10.97 3.16
C PRO A 115 4.19 10.03 2.86
N ALA A 116 4.32 8.89 3.56
CA ALA A 116 5.36 7.91 3.27
C ALA A 116 5.14 7.24 1.89
N ILE A 117 3.93 6.79 1.58
CA ILE A 117 3.58 6.23 0.28
C ILE A 117 3.73 7.29 -0.82
N GLY A 118 3.30 8.53 -0.57
CA GLY A 118 3.49 9.66 -1.48
C GLY A 118 4.97 9.96 -1.77
N LEU A 119 5.84 9.90 -0.76
CA LEU A 119 7.29 10.00 -0.95
C LEU A 119 7.81 8.85 -1.81
N ALA A 120 7.35 7.61 -1.56
CA ALA A 120 7.74 6.47 -2.37
C ALA A 120 7.35 6.64 -3.85
N CYS A 121 6.10 7.04 -4.12
CA CYS A 121 5.61 7.35 -5.46
C CYS A 121 6.43 8.49 -6.11
N SER A 122 6.86 9.49 -5.33
CA SER A 122 7.72 10.58 -5.82
C SER A 122 9.09 10.07 -6.27
N TYR A 123 9.70 9.13 -5.53
CA TYR A 123 10.96 8.49 -5.93
C TYR A 123 10.80 7.58 -7.14
N PHE A 124 9.66 6.91 -7.28
CA PHE A 124 9.30 6.19 -8.49
C PHE A 124 9.24 7.16 -9.69
N ILE A 125 8.51 8.27 -9.57
CA ILE A 125 8.40 9.28 -10.65
C ILE A 125 9.78 9.85 -10.99
N LYS A 126 10.64 10.06 -9.99
CA LYS A 126 12.03 10.49 -10.18
C LYS A 126 12.86 9.48 -10.98
N PHE A 127 12.66 8.18 -10.78
CA PHE A 127 13.32 7.13 -11.56
C PHE A 127 13.01 7.25 -13.05
N PHE A 128 11.77 7.62 -13.40
CA PHE A 128 11.32 7.83 -14.77
C PHE A 128 11.25 9.32 -15.18
N LYS A 129 11.99 10.20 -14.51
CA LYS A 129 11.97 11.66 -14.74
C LYS A 129 12.11 12.07 -16.22
N PRO A 130 12.96 11.44 -17.05
CA PRO A 130 13.07 11.82 -18.47
C PRO A 130 11.78 11.67 -19.29
N LEU A 131 10.85 10.84 -18.82
CA LEU A 131 9.56 10.59 -19.47
C LEU A 131 8.44 11.48 -18.93
N LEU A 132 8.71 12.27 -17.88
CA LEU A 132 7.74 13.15 -17.25
C LEU A 132 7.56 14.41 -18.11
N THR A 133 6.31 14.70 -18.50
CA THR A 133 5.97 15.91 -19.26
C THR A 133 5.06 16.84 -18.44
N PRO A 134 5.10 18.17 -18.68
CA PRO A 134 4.18 19.10 -18.01
C PRO A 134 2.71 18.74 -18.19
N LYS A 135 2.35 18.17 -19.35
CA LYS A 135 0.99 17.67 -19.63
C LYS A 135 0.58 16.55 -18.67
N ILE A 136 1.46 15.56 -18.43
CA ILE A 136 1.20 14.48 -17.48
C ILE A 136 1.03 15.03 -16.05
N ILE A 137 1.88 15.97 -15.64
CA ILE A 137 1.77 16.61 -14.32
C ILE A 137 0.42 17.31 -14.18
N ARG A 138 0.06 18.17 -15.14
CA ARG A 138 -1.22 18.89 -15.16
C ARG A 138 -2.42 17.94 -15.12
N ASP A 139 -2.43 16.92 -15.98
CA ASP A 139 -3.53 15.94 -16.05
C ASP A 139 -3.69 15.20 -14.70
N SER A 140 -2.57 14.87 -14.04
CA SER A 140 -2.59 14.21 -12.73
C SER A 140 -3.05 15.14 -11.62
N VAL A 141 -2.59 16.40 -11.58
CA VAL A 141 -3.06 17.40 -10.61
C VAL A 141 -4.55 17.66 -10.77
N LEU A 142 -5.03 17.78 -12.01
CA LEU A 142 -6.46 17.92 -12.29
C LEU A 142 -7.25 16.70 -11.80
N LEU A 143 -6.74 15.49 -12.02
CA LEU A 143 -7.34 14.27 -11.49
C LEU A 143 -7.43 14.29 -9.95
N ALA A 144 -6.41 14.76 -9.24
CA ALA A 144 -6.44 14.87 -7.77
C ALA A 144 -7.56 15.81 -7.29
N VAL A 145 -7.70 16.98 -7.94
CA VAL A 145 -8.74 17.96 -7.60
C VAL A 145 -10.14 17.40 -7.89
N LEU A 146 -10.33 16.82 -9.08
CA LEU A 146 -11.63 16.24 -9.47
C LEU A 146 -12.02 15.06 -8.58
N ALA A 147 -11.05 14.19 -8.24
CA ALA A 147 -11.26 13.07 -7.33
C ALA A 147 -11.64 13.54 -5.93
N THR A 148 -10.94 14.55 -5.39
CA THR A 148 -11.27 15.12 -4.08
C THR A 148 -12.67 15.70 -4.08
N GLY A 149 -13.02 16.49 -5.11
CA GLY A 149 -14.36 17.06 -5.26
C GLY A 149 -15.44 16.00 -5.40
N PHE A 150 -15.18 14.93 -6.16
CA PHE A 150 -16.09 13.79 -6.29
C PHE A 150 -16.27 13.06 -4.96
N SER A 151 -15.20 12.76 -4.23
CA SER A 151 -15.27 12.14 -2.91
C SER A 151 -16.05 13.00 -1.92
N PHE A 152 -15.86 14.33 -1.93
CA PHE A 152 -16.64 15.22 -1.08
C PHE A 152 -18.13 15.25 -1.45
N TYR A 153 -18.44 15.18 -2.75
CA TYR A 153 -19.83 15.11 -3.21
C TYR A 153 -20.51 13.78 -2.82
N VAL A 154 -19.81 12.66 -2.97
CA VAL A 154 -20.37 11.32 -2.72
C VAL A 154 -20.46 10.99 -1.23
N PHE A 155 -19.40 11.29 -0.48
CA PHE A 155 -19.30 10.89 0.93
C PHE A 155 -19.73 11.99 1.90
N ASN A 156 -19.82 13.24 1.43
CA ASN A 156 -20.24 14.40 2.21
C ASN A 156 -19.60 14.44 3.63
N PRO A 157 -18.26 14.48 3.73
CA PRO A 157 -17.57 14.42 5.02
C PRO A 157 -18.09 15.50 5.97
N SER A 158 -18.52 15.10 7.17
CA SER A 158 -19.14 16.03 8.10
C SER A 158 -18.14 17.09 8.57
N LEU A 159 -18.52 18.36 8.40
CA LEU A 159 -17.81 19.52 8.92
C LEU A 159 -18.69 20.31 9.89
N SER A 160 -19.64 19.63 10.55
CA SER A 160 -20.57 20.24 11.51
C SER A 160 -19.80 21.08 12.55
N PRO A 161 -20.30 22.29 12.92
CA PRO A 161 -19.70 23.09 13.96
C PRO A 161 -19.51 22.34 15.29
N GLU A 162 -20.33 21.33 15.56
CA GLU A 162 -20.31 20.49 16.77
C GLU A 162 -19.10 19.55 16.83
N LEU A 163 -18.51 19.19 15.68
CA LEU A 163 -17.34 18.31 15.64
C LEU A 163 -16.07 19.04 16.09
N GLY A 164 -15.20 18.31 16.78
CA GLY A 164 -13.88 18.77 17.17
C GLY A 164 -12.97 19.02 15.97
N PHE A 165 -11.85 19.72 16.21
CA PHE A 165 -10.84 19.97 15.18
C PHE A 165 -10.31 18.67 14.56
N TRP A 166 -10.01 17.67 15.38
CA TRP A 166 -9.42 16.41 14.91
C TRP A 166 -10.38 15.61 14.04
N GLU A 167 -11.65 15.49 14.42
CA GLU A 167 -12.66 14.82 13.58
C GLU A 167 -12.77 15.48 12.19
N LYS A 168 -12.84 16.82 12.15
CA LYS A 168 -12.85 17.57 10.88
C LYS A 168 -11.58 17.35 10.07
N PHE A 169 -10.42 17.31 10.74
CA PHE A 169 -9.14 17.05 10.09
C PHE A 169 -9.14 15.68 9.42
N PHE A 170 -9.48 14.60 10.14
CA PHE A 170 -9.48 13.24 9.59
C PHE A 170 -10.54 13.06 8.51
N ASN A 171 -11.74 13.64 8.68
CA ASN A 171 -12.80 13.64 7.67
C ASN A 171 -12.35 14.23 6.32
N LEU A 172 -11.41 15.19 6.33
CA LEU A 172 -10.83 15.77 5.12
C LEU A 172 -9.55 15.07 4.68
N ALA A 173 -8.73 14.60 5.62
CA ALA A 173 -7.42 14.03 5.36
C ALA A 173 -7.52 12.73 4.54
N TYR A 174 -8.47 11.84 4.85
CA TYR A 174 -8.64 10.58 4.12
C TYR A 174 -8.98 10.82 2.63
N PRO A 175 -10.08 11.52 2.26
CA PRO A 175 -10.42 11.68 0.85
C PRO A 175 -9.38 12.47 0.05
N VAL A 176 -8.72 13.45 0.68
CA VAL A 176 -7.63 14.22 0.05
C VAL A 176 -6.40 13.33 -0.16
N GLY A 177 -6.01 12.56 0.86
CA GLY A 177 -4.92 11.61 0.80
C GLY A 177 -5.13 10.59 -0.31
N ASP A 178 -6.31 9.97 -0.36
CA ASP A 178 -6.67 8.98 -1.38
C ASP A 178 -6.58 9.56 -2.79
N SER A 179 -7.10 10.77 -2.97
CA SER A 179 -7.07 11.49 -4.25
C SER A 179 -5.65 11.81 -4.71
N ILE A 180 -4.75 12.17 -3.78
CA ILE A 180 -3.34 12.40 -4.07
C ILE A 180 -2.66 11.09 -4.49
N ILE A 181 -2.82 10.00 -3.73
CA ILE A 181 -2.20 8.71 -4.06
C ILE A 181 -2.73 8.18 -5.39
N MET A 182 -4.03 8.28 -5.66
CA MET A 182 -4.64 7.92 -6.94
C MET A 182 -4.07 8.75 -8.10
N SER A 183 -3.94 10.06 -7.92
CA SER A 183 -3.32 10.94 -8.91
C SER A 183 -1.88 10.55 -9.20
N MET A 184 -1.10 10.21 -8.17
CA MET A 184 0.26 9.74 -8.34
C MET A 184 0.30 8.39 -9.07
N ALA A 185 -0.58 7.45 -8.73
CA ALA A 185 -0.70 6.17 -9.44
C ALA A 185 -1.03 6.37 -10.93
N PHE A 186 -1.95 7.28 -11.25
CA PHE A 186 -2.26 7.67 -12.62
C PHE A 186 -1.04 8.28 -13.33
N MET A 187 -0.31 9.16 -12.65
CA MET A 187 0.92 9.76 -13.18
C MET A 187 1.96 8.69 -13.51
N MET A 188 2.21 7.77 -12.57
CA MET A 188 3.14 6.66 -12.73
C MET A 188 2.76 5.75 -13.88
N PHE A 189 1.46 5.43 -14.01
CA PHE A 189 0.94 4.68 -15.14
C PHE A 189 1.24 5.38 -16.47
N ARG A 190 0.88 6.66 -16.59
CA ARG A 190 1.08 7.47 -17.81
C ARG A 190 2.54 7.59 -18.24
N ILE A 191 3.45 7.66 -17.27
CA ILE A 191 4.89 7.73 -17.53
C ILE A 191 5.41 6.40 -18.07
N GLY A 192 4.91 5.29 -17.54
CA GLY A 192 5.53 3.99 -17.70
C GLY A 192 4.86 3.01 -18.66
N VAL A 193 3.70 3.35 -19.25
CA VAL A 193 3.05 2.52 -20.28
C VAL A 193 4.05 2.13 -21.38
N GLY A 194 4.21 0.81 -21.58
CA GLY A 194 5.08 0.22 -22.61
C GLY A 194 6.58 0.25 -22.31
N ARG A 195 7.01 0.78 -21.15
CA ARG A 195 8.43 0.94 -20.78
C ARG A 195 8.77 0.43 -19.37
N MET A 196 7.77 0.10 -18.55
CA MET A 196 7.98 -0.41 -17.20
C MET A 196 8.33 -1.89 -17.19
N GLN A 197 9.30 -2.26 -16.34
CA GLN A 197 9.47 -3.66 -15.96
C GLN A 197 8.19 -4.21 -15.31
N PRO A 198 7.88 -5.51 -15.47
CA PRO A 198 6.65 -6.12 -14.96
C PRO A 198 6.37 -5.85 -13.49
N GLY A 199 7.41 -5.86 -12.63
CA GLY A 199 7.27 -5.59 -11.20
C GLY A 199 6.59 -4.25 -10.90
N PHE A 200 6.88 -3.20 -11.67
CA PHE A 200 6.22 -1.92 -11.44
C PHE A 200 4.78 -1.86 -11.96
N LEU A 201 4.44 -2.62 -13.01
CA LEU A 201 3.04 -2.74 -13.44
C LEU A 201 2.21 -3.49 -12.40
N VAL A 202 2.78 -4.52 -11.78
CA VAL A 202 2.17 -5.22 -10.64
C VAL A 202 1.97 -4.27 -9.46
N PHE A 203 2.96 -3.40 -9.16
CA PHE A 203 2.83 -2.38 -8.11
C PHE A 203 1.64 -1.44 -8.37
N LEU A 204 1.50 -0.93 -9.61
CA LEU A 204 0.36 -0.09 -9.98
C LEU A 204 -0.97 -0.82 -9.83
N GLY A 205 -1.03 -2.09 -10.24
CA GLY A 205 -2.21 -2.92 -10.02
C GLY A 205 -2.57 -3.04 -8.54
N GLY A 206 -1.59 -3.28 -7.68
CA GLY A 206 -1.79 -3.38 -6.23
C GLY A 206 -2.28 -2.07 -5.61
N LEU A 207 -1.69 -0.94 -6.00
CA LEU A 207 -2.17 0.39 -5.59
C LEU A 207 -3.60 0.66 -6.08
N SER A 208 -3.94 0.28 -7.31
CA SER A 208 -5.30 0.43 -7.83
C SER A 208 -6.31 -0.38 -7.01
N VAL A 209 -5.98 -1.62 -6.64
CA VAL A 209 -6.84 -2.43 -5.76
C VAL A 209 -6.96 -1.79 -4.37
N MET A 210 -5.88 -1.19 -3.85
CA MET A 210 -5.90 -0.47 -2.57
C MET A 210 -6.92 0.67 -2.59
N ILE A 211 -6.86 1.51 -3.63
CA ILE A 211 -7.78 2.64 -3.80
C ILE A 211 -9.24 2.16 -3.89
N VAL A 212 -9.48 1.01 -4.54
CA VAL A 212 -10.82 0.40 -4.58
C VAL A 212 -11.23 -0.13 -3.19
N ALA A 213 -10.30 -0.68 -2.42
CA ALA A 213 -10.53 -1.12 -1.04
C ALA A 213 -10.91 0.06 -0.13
N ASP A 214 -10.16 1.17 -0.21
CA ASP A 214 -10.45 2.41 0.54
C ASP A 214 -11.84 2.96 0.19
N PHE A 215 -12.19 2.99 -1.10
CA PHE A 215 -13.52 3.44 -1.53
C PHE A 215 -14.64 2.51 -1.05
N ALA A 216 -14.43 1.20 -1.10
CA ALA A 216 -15.37 0.20 -0.59
C ALA A 216 -15.56 0.36 0.93
N PHE A 217 -14.46 0.50 1.67
CA PHE A 217 -14.46 0.76 3.11
C PHE A 217 -15.23 2.04 3.44
N ALA A 218 -14.96 3.15 2.75
CA ALA A 218 -15.67 4.41 2.96
C ALA A 218 -17.18 4.28 2.69
N ILE A 219 -17.59 3.56 1.65
CA ILE A 219 -19.02 3.29 1.37
C ILE A 219 -19.63 2.44 2.48
N GLN A 220 -18.96 1.39 2.94
CA GLN A 220 -19.50 0.50 3.97
C GLN A 220 -19.61 1.21 5.32
N THR A 221 -18.62 2.01 5.69
CA THR A 221 -18.61 2.80 6.94
C THR A 221 -19.67 3.89 6.92
N SER A 222 -19.81 4.64 5.81
CA SER A 222 -20.84 5.68 5.69
C SER A 222 -22.28 5.16 5.72
N LYS A 223 -22.48 3.88 5.39
CA LYS A 223 -23.77 3.19 5.48
C LYS A 223 -23.93 2.38 6.78
N GLU A 224 -22.95 2.41 7.68
CA GLU A 224 -22.94 1.64 8.92
C GLU A 224 -23.10 0.12 8.70
N VAL A 225 -22.57 -0.39 7.57
CA VAL A 225 -22.60 -1.83 7.22
C VAL A 225 -21.20 -2.45 7.19
N TYR A 226 -20.18 -1.70 7.59
CA TYR A 226 -18.82 -2.24 7.71
C TYR A 226 -18.73 -3.20 8.91
N TRP A 227 -17.98 -4.28 8.70
CA TRP A 227 -17.57 -5.22 9.74
C TRP A 227 -16.20 -5.83 9.34
N ASN A 228 -15.43 -6.32 10.31
CA ASN A 228 -14.07 -6.82 10.06
C ASN A 228 -14.10 -8.18 9.35
N GLY A 229 -13.52 -8.27 8.16
CA GLY A 229 -13.66 -9.39 7.22
C GLY A 229 -14.71 -9.16 6.13
N SER A 230 -15.17 -7.92 5.97
CA SER A 230 -16.06 -7.56 4.88
C SER A 230 -15.30 -7.39 3.54
N ILE A 231 -16.04 -7.11 2.47
CA ILE A 231 -15.45 -7.02 1.11
C ILE A 231 -14.29 -6.02 1.00
N SER A 232 -14.30 -4.93 1.78
CA SER A 232 -13.17 -3.99 1.81
C SER A 232 -11.90 -4.63 2.37
N ASP A 233 -11.99 -5.45 3.41
CA ASP A 233 -10.83 -6.11 4.02
C ASP A 233 -10.24 -7.16 3.08
N LEU A 234 -11.09 -7.91 2.38
CA LEU A 234 -10.66 -8.81 1.30
C LEU A 234 -9.87 -8.05 0.21
N LEU A 235 -10.34 -6.87 -0.20
CA LEU A 235 -9.65 -6.03 -1.18
C LEU A 235 -8.31 -5.50 -0.63
N PHE A 236 -8.23 -5.14 0.65
CA PHE A 236 -6.96 -4.77 1.29
C PHE A 236 -5.98 -5.95 1.31
N ILE A 237 -6.43 -7.16 1.64
CA ILE A 237 -5.62 -8.40 1.62
C ILE A 237 -5.07 -8.66 0.21
N ILE A 238 -5.91 -8.54 -0.82
CA ILE A 238 -5.51 -8.70 -2.23
C ILE A 238 -4.52 -7.61 -2.63
N SER A 239 -4.81 -6.35 -2.29
CA SER A 239 -3.94 -5.22 -2.60
C SER A 239 -2.54 -5.42 -2.01
N ILE A 240 -2.44 -5.67 -0.70
CA ILE A 240 -1.15 -5.79 -0.03
C ILE A 240 -0.39 -7.01 -0.55
N PHE A 241 -1.06 -8.11 -0.90
CA PHE A 241 -0.41 -9.24 -1.58
C PHE A 241 0.23 -8.82 -2.90
N ILE A 242 -0.51 -8.12 -3.77
CA ILE A 242 -0.02 -7.67 -5.07
C ILE A 242 1.14 -6.68 -4.90
N ILE A 243 1.06 -5.77 -3.93
CA ILE A 243 2.13 -4.81 -3.65
C ILE A 243 3.39 -5.55 -3.15
N ASN A 244 3.26 -6.48 -2.20
CA ASN A 244 4.40 -7.27 -1.73
C ASN A 244 5.05 -8.05 -2.88
N LEU A 245 4.24 -8.71 -3.70
CA LEU A 245 4.69 -9.42 -4.90
C LEU A 245 5.52 -8.49 -5.80
N SER A 246 5.02 -7.28 -6.04
CA SER A 246 5.70 -6.26 -6.82
C SER A 246 7.07 -5.90 -6.25
N MET A 247 7.17 -5.72 -4.93
CA MET A 247 8.42 -5.37 -4.24
C MET A 247 9.45 -6.48 -4.37
N ILE A 248 9.04 -7.75 -4.23
CA ILE A 248 9.93 -8.89 -4.41
C ILE A 248 10.41 -8.95 -5.87
N MET A 249 9.52 -8.72 -6.84
CA MET A 249 9.87 -8.74 -8.27
C MET A 249 10.89 -7.65 -8.62
N VAL A 250 10.68 -6.43 -8.11
CA VAL A 250 11.57 -5.27 -8.33
C VAL A 250 12.94 -5.51 -7.70
N VAL A 251 13.02 -6.01 -6.47
CA VAL A 251 14.32 -6.31 -5.84
C VAL A 251 15.04 -7.43 -6.60
N SER A 252 14.32 -8.49 -6.99
CA SER A 252 14.91 -9.63 -7.70
C SER A 252 15.47 -9.25 -9.08
N SER A 253 14.81 -8.37 -9.83
CA SER A 253 15.28 -7.91 -11.14
C SER A 253 16.55 -7.07 -11.02
N GLN A 254 16.56 -6.10 -10.10
CA GLN A 254 17.69 -5.19 -9.90
C GLN A 254 18.95 -5.91 -9.37
N THR A 255 18.77 -6.93 -8.52
CA THR A 255 19.91 -7.72 -8.00
C THR A 255 20.52 -8.64 -9.06
N THR A 256 19.70 -9.14 -9.99
CA THR A 256 20.20 -9.98 -11.09
C THR A 256 21.02 -9.15 -12.08
N GLU A 257 20.57 -7.93 -12.36
CA GLU A 257 21.25 -7.00 -13.27
C GLU A 257 22.63 -6.57 -12.73
N SER A 258 22.72 -6.24 -11.44
CA SER A 258 24.00 -5.87 -10.80
C SER A 258 25.01 -7.03 -10.78
N GLN A 259 24.55 -8.25 -10.50
CA GLN A 259 25.40 -9.45 -10.55
C GLN A 259 25.92 -9.75 -11.95
N PHE A 260 25.09 -9.58 -12.98
CA PHE A 260 25.49 -9.78 -14.37
C PHE A 260 26.58 -8.79 -14.80
N ILE A 261 26.42 -7.51 -14.45
CA ILE A 261 27.41 -6.47 -14.77
C ILE A 261 28.71 -6.72 -14.01
N GLY A 262 28.65 -6.99 -12.70
CA GLY A 262 29.85 -7.27 -11.90
C GLY A 262 30.61 -8.52 -12.36
N GLY A 263 29.90 -9.56 -12.78
CA GLY A 263 30.50 -10.80 -13.30
C GLY A 263 31.22 -10.61 -14.65
N ASN A 264 30.71 -9.74 -15.52
CA ASN A 264 31.38 -9.43 -16.78
C ASN A 264 32.65 -8.58 -16.57
N ILE A 265 32.61 -7.60 -15.65
CA ILE A 265 33.79 -6.77 -15.33
C ILE A 265 34.90 -7.62 -14.70
N ALA A 266 34.57 -8.55 -13.80
CA ALA A 266 35.54 -9.47 -13.20
C ALA A 266 36.20 -10.36 -14.26
N LYS A 267 35.43 -10.92 -15.19
CA LYS A 267 35.96 -11.73 -16.30
C LYS A 267 36.86 -10.93 -17.25
N GLU A 268 36.51 -9.68 -17.56
CA GLU A 268 37.38 -8.82 -18.38
C GLU A 268 38.69 -8.44 -17.68
N SER A 269 38.69 -8.35 -16.35
CA SER A 269 39.90 -8.10 -15.57
C SER A 269 40.83 -9.32 -15.48
N GLU A 270 40.29 -10.54 -15.49
CA GLU A 270 41.09 -11.78 -15.49
C GLU A 270 41.72 -12.08 -16.86
N ILE A 271 41.11 -11.63 -17.97
CA ILE A 271 41.65 -11.85 -19.33
C ILE A 271 42.82 -10.89 -19.66
N LYS A 272 43.03 -9.84 -18.84
CA LYS A 272 44.09 -8.84 -19.03
C LYS A 272 45.35 -9.09 -18.16
N VAL A 273 45.47 -10.24 -17.52
CA VAL A 273 46.65 -10.68 -16.75
C VAL A 273 47.32 -11.84 -17.45
#